data_AF-A0A945QZA2-F1
#
_entry.id   AF-A0A945QZA2-F1
#
_cell.length_a   1.000
_cell.length_b   1.000
_cell.length_c   1.000
_cell.angle_alpha   90.00
_cell.angle_beta   90.00
_cell.angle_gamma   90.00
#
_symmetry.space_group_name_H-M   'P 1'
#
loop_
_entity.id
_entity.type
_entity.pdbx_description
1 polymer ?
#
loop_
_entity_poly.entity_id
_entity_poly.type
_entity_poly.pdbx_seq_one_letter_code
_entity_poly.pdbx_strand_id
1 'polypeptide(L)' 'MSTDYKSTVFLPKTEFPMRGSLPEREPEILARWDKLDLYRKQREAAKGREKFILHDGP' A
#
# COMPACT_ATOMS: atom_id res chain seq x y z
N MET A 1 18.38 -25.94 -33.86
CA MET A 1 17.32 -25.49 -32.93
C MET A 1 17.99 -25.15 -31.62
N SER A 2 17.89 -23.90 -31.16
CA SER A 2 18.54 -23.49 -29.90
C SER A 2 17.66 -23.91 -28.73
N THR A 3 18.25 -24.53 -27.71
CA THR A 3 17.54 -25.00 -26.51
C THR A 3 17.07 -23.79 -25.69
N ASP A 4 15.77 -23.71 -25.40
CA ASP A 4 15.21 -22.66 -24.53
C ASP A 4 15.38 -23.04 -23.06
N TYR A 5 16.27 -22.33 -22.35
CA TYR A 5 16.54 -22.50 -20.93
C TYR A 5 15.69 -21.60 -20.03
N LYS A 6 14.79 -20.78 -20.58
CA LYS A 6 13.99 -19.82 -19.80
C LYS A 6 13.11 -20.49 -18.75
N SER A 7 12.69 -21.73 -19.00
CA SER A 7 11.90 -22.55 -18.07
C SER A 7 12.72 -23.15 -16.92
N THR A 8 14.05 -23.19 -17.02
CA THR A 8 14.93 -23.76 -15.98
C THR A 8 15.37 -22.73 -14.95
N VAL A 9 14.93 -21.46 -15.08
CA VAL A 9 15.30 -20.36 -14.20
C VAL A 9 14.10 -19.93 -13.37
N PHE A 10 14.28 -19.86 -12.04
CA PHE A 10 13.28 -19.34 -11.11
C PHE A 10 13.26 -17.81 -11.15
N LEU A 11 12.48 -17.26 -12.07
CA LEU A 11 12.28 -15.80 -12.15
C LEU A 11 11.20 -15.35 -11.16
N PRO A 12 11.38 -14.19 -10.48
CA PRO A 12 10.34 -13.59 -9.68
C PRO A 12 9.09 -13.29 -10.51
N LYS A 13 7.92 -13.61 -9.96
CA LYS A 13 6.62 -13.29 -10.54
C LYS A 13 5.83 -12.46 -9.55
N THR A 14 5.22 -11.39 -10.03
CA THR A 14 4.38 -10.52 -9.21
C THR A 14 3.27 -9.92 -10.05
N GLU A 15 2.07 -9.84 -9.45
CA GLU A 15 0.94 -9.09 -9.99
C GLU A 15 1.09 -7.58 -9.75
N PHE A 16 2.10 -7.18 -8.97
CA PHE A 16 2.40 -5.78 -8.73
C PHE A 16 2.90 -5.12 -10.03
N PRO A 17 2.16 -4.12 -10.57
CA PRO A 17 2.58 -3.50 -11.82
C PRO A 17 3.83 -2.65 -11.58
N MET A 18 4.72 -2.63 -12.58
CA MET A 18 5.88 -1.74 -12.53
C MET A 18 5.51 -0.27 -12.71
N ARG A 19 4.37 0.04 -13.34
CA ARG A 19 3.85 1.41 -13.47
C ARG A 19 2.85 1.70 -12.36
N GLY A 20 2.94 2.90 -11.79
CA GLY A 20 2.13 3.30 -10.64
C GLY A 20 0.66 3.59 -10.97
N SER A 21 0.35 4.17 -12.14
CA SER A 21 -1.01 4.64 -12.50
C SER A 21 -1.70 5.40 -11.35
N LEU A 22 -0.95 6.30 -10.69
CA LEU A 22 -1.36 6.96 -9.45
C LEU A 22 -2.69 7.73 -9.55
N PRO A 23 -2.98 8.47 -10.63
CA PRO A 23 -4.25 9.20 -10.74
C PRO A 23 -5.50 8.32 -10.63
N GLU A 24 -5.40 7.04 -11.03
CA GLU A 24 -6.49 6.07 -10.95
C GLU A 24 -6.49 5.33 -9.59
N ARG A 25 -5.29 4.95 -9.10
CA ARG A 25 -5.15 4.12 -7.90
C ARG A 25 -5.30 4.86 -6.59
N GLU A 26 -4.83 6.10 -6.50
CA GLU A 26 -4.88 6.87 -5.25
C GLU A 26 -6.33 7.10 -4.78
N PRO A 27 -7.30 7.47 -5.65
CA PRO A 27 -8.71 7.55 -5.26
C PRO A 27 -9.28 6.25 -4.69
N GLU A 28 -8.95 5.10 -5.30
CA GLU A 28 -9.41 3.78 -4.82
C GLU A 28 -8.84 3.45 -3.43
N ILE A 29 -7.56 3.78 -3.19
CA ILE A 29 -6.89 3.60 -1.90
C ILE A 29 -7.55 4.47 -0.83
N LEU A 30 -7.81 5.74 -1.12
CA LEU A 30 -8.48 6.67 -0.20
C LEU A 30 -9.89 6.17 0.14
N ALA A 31 -10.69 5.77 -0.85
CA ALA A 31 -12.03 5.22 -0.64
C ALA A 31 -12.01 3.95 0.23
N ARG A 32 -11.01 3.09 0.04
CA ARG A 32 -10.81 1.91 0.89
C ARG A 32 -10.48 2.31 2.33
N TRP A 33 -9.60 3.27 2.56
CA TRP A 33 -9.23 3.71 3.91
C TRP A 33 -10.41 4.34 4.65
N ASP A 34 -11.21 5.14 3.94
CA ASP A 34 -12.43 5.74 4.45
C ASP A 34 -13.46 4.67 4.86
N LYS A 35 -13.74 3.70 3.97
CA LYS A 35 -14.62 2.56 4.26
C LYS A 35 -14.16 1.72 5.46
N LEU A 36 -12.85 1.63 5.68
CA LEU A 36 -12.28 0.91 6.82
C LEU A 36 -12.32 1.70 8.12
N ASP A 37 -12.63 3.00 8.07
CA ASP A 37 -12.48 3.93 9.19
C ASP A 37 -11.07 3.83 9.80
N LEU A 38 -10.07 3.90 8.91
CA LEU A 38 -8.68 3.60 9.23
C LEU A 38 -8.13 4.50 10.34
N TYR A 39 -8.53 5.78 10.35
CA TYR A 39 -8.09 6.72 11.37
C TYR A 39 -8.55 6.28 12.77
N ARG A 40 -9.83 5.94 12.94
CA ARG A 40 -10.33 5.45 14.24
C ARG A 40 -9.59 4.18 14.68
N LYS A 41 -9.41 3.21 13.78
CA LYS A 41 -8.66 1.98 14.07
C LYS A 41 -7.24 2.26 14.55
N GLN A 42 -6.55 3.22 13.92
CA GLN A 42 -5.22 3.64 14.36
C GLN A 42 -5.25 4.28 15.76
N ARG A 43 -6.25 5.11 16.07
CA ARG A 43 -6.42 5.70 17.41
C ARG A 43 -6.69 4.65 18.48
N GLU A 44 -7.50 3.64 18.17
CA GLU A 44 -7.78 2.51 19.06
C GLU A 44 -6.51 1.69 19.34
N ALA A 45 -5.73 1.35 18.30
CA ALA A 45 -4.48 0.60 18.43
C ALA A 45 -3.37 1.37 19.18
N ALA A 46 -3.43 2.70 19.18
CA ALA A 46 -2.50 3.57 19.88
C ALA A 46 -2.91 3.89 21.33
N LYS A 47 -4.03 3.33 21.82
CA LYS A 47 -4.52 3.61 23.19
C LYS A 47 -3.45 3.29 24.24
N GLY A 48 -3.18 4.25 25.12
CA GLY A 48 -2.20 4.11 26.21
C GLY A 48 -0.75 4.42 25.84
N ARG A 49 -0.44 4.70 24.57
CA ARG A 49 0.90 5.17 24.16
C ARG A 49 1.09 6.64 24.54
N GLU A 50 2.35 7.05 24.66
CA GLU A 50 2.71 8.45 24.82
C GLU A 50 2.14 9.27 23.65
N LYS A 51 1.57 10.44 23.96
CA LYS A 51 0.93 11.28 22.95
C LYS A 51 1.99 12.04 22.17
N PHE A 52 1.95 11.90 20.85
CA PHE A 52 2.61 12.81 19.92
C PHE A 52 1.56 13.77 19.34
N ILE A 53 1.76 15.08 19.49
CA ILE A 53 0.83 16.11 19.01
C ILE A 53 1.57 16.94 17.96
N LEU A 54 1.10 16.87 16.72
CA LEU A 54 1.52 17.73 15.62
C LEU A 54 0.45 18.81 15.43
N HIS A 55 0.80 20.05 15.74
CA HIS A 55 -0.06 21.20 15.45
C HIS A 55 0.13 21.60 13.99
N ASP A 56 -0.95 21.57 13.23
CA ASP A 56 -0.98 22.14 11.88
C ASP A 56 -1.28 23.64 11.98
N GLY A 57 -0.68 24.43 11.09
CA GLY A 57 -0.90 25.87 11.04
C GLY A 57 -2.34 26.21 10.63
N PRO A 58 -2.85 27.40 11.01
CA PRO A 58 -4.14 27.87 10.50
C PRO A 58 -4.10 28.15 9.00
#